data_AF-A0A484MSL8-F1
#
_entry.id   AF-A0A484MSL8-F1
#
_cell.length_a   1.000
_cell.length_b   1.000
_cell.length_c   1.000
_cell.angle_alpha   90.00
_cell.angle_beta   90.00
_cell.angle_gamma   90.00
#
_symmetry.space_group_name_H-M   'P 1'
#
loop_
_entity.id
_entity.type
_entity.pdbx_description
1 polymer ?
#
loop_
_entity_poly.entity_id
_entity_poly.type
_entity_poly.pdbx_seq_one_letter_code
_entity_poly.pdbx_strand_id
1 'polypeptide(L)'
;MPERFKNKIRELAGPNAIIGEEKLLIEKALTESDTMLLQGRLTMRERSMHMAESEFLREEEKRLVRLKVGKRLVGIDATLIDPLLGRWGVKLKRWDMGKGVGKKSSVSYSINEGWIEVLKALHWEDGNGDGIVVQVWSIRVNGSLWVAVRLRTSAMAPCLFSCFGKRSSSQAANRDDAKGHGAAAAEGAIEGPVVVELFSSQGCATSHEAELLFSRLGRGDFRRDVPAPLVLLAFHVDYWDHMGWKDPFGSSQWTVRQKAYVEAFQLDSIFTPHIVVQGQAQCIANDQEAVFASINSVPRYPALSFRATFMRPRPESLQVSLTGTLKNMEDNNGANIMVVLFESGLVTQCEAGQNKDTVLANDYVVRRLERLCEVKDVSGKKSLSGTVNFLLWDGCNSSKCGIAIFVENGSRQILGSQKLQLPDNL
;
A
#
# COMPACT_ATOMS: atom_id res chain seq x y z
N MET A 1 -19.50 15.40 -10.64
CA MET A 1 -18.31 15.56 -9.77
C MET A 1 -18.62 14.97 -8.39
N PRO A 2 -17.68 14.29 -7.70
CA PRO A 2 -17.93 13.75 -6.35
C PRO A 2 -18.10 14.85 -5.29
N GLU A 3 -18.89 14.57 -4.25
CA GLU A 3 -19.27 15.60 -3.26
C GLU A 3 -18.07 16.18 -2.50
N ARG A 4 -17.04 15.38 -2.22
CA ARG A 4 -15.80 15.85 -1.56
C ARG A 4 -15.11 17.00 -2.33
N PHE A 5 -15.14 16.95 -3.67
CA PHE A 5 -14.58 18.02 -4.50
C PHE A 5 -15.47 19.26 -4.49
N LYS A 6 -16.79 19.07 -4.55
CA LYS A 6 -17.75 20.18 -4.47
C LYS A 6 -17.61 20.94 -3.15
N ASN A 7 -17.51 20.21 -2.05
CA ASN A 7 -17.29 20.79 -0.72
C ASN A 7 -15.96 21.57 -0.66
N LYS A 8 -14.87 20.98 -1.16
CA LYS A 8 -13.58 21.69 -1.18
C LYS A 8 -13.60 22.95 -2.05
N ILE A 9 -14.29 22.91 -3.20
CA ILE A 9 -14.45 24.08 -4.06
C ILE A 9 -15.25 25.17 -3.34
N ARG A 10 -16.37 24.83 -2.69
CA ARG A 10 -17.17 25.80 -1.90
C ARG A 10 -16.34 26.43 -0.79
N GLU A 11 -15.58 25.62 -0.06
CA GLU A 11 -14.67 26.08 1.00
C GLU A 11 -13.63 27.07 0.46
N LEU A 12 -12.93 26.72 -0.62
CA LEU A 12 -11.87 27.55 -1.21
C LEU A 12 -12.39 28.80 -1.93
N ALA A 13 -13.60 28.73 -2.50
CA ALA A 13 -14.22 29.84 -3.19
C ALA A 13 -14.75 30.90 -2.22
N GLY A 14 -15.10 30.49 -1.00
CA GLY A 14 -15.69 31.34 0.02
C GLY A 14 -17.21 31.46 -0.09
N PRO A 15 -17.87 31.99 0.96
CA PRO A 15 -19.32 31.89 1.14
C PRO A 15 -20.16 32.65 0.11
N ASN A 16 -19.60 33.67 -0.54
CA ASN A 16 -20.30 34.52 -1.51
C ASN A 16 -19.93 34.19 -2.96
N ALA A 17 -19.20 33.11 -3.21
CA ALA A 17 -18.76 32.78 -4.55
C ALA A 17 -19.90 32.27 -5.43
N ILE A 18 -19.91 32.74 -6.68
CA ILE A 18 -20.81 32.23 -7.71
C ILE A 18 -20.14 31.01 -8.34
N ILE A 19 -20.71 29.84 -8.06
CA ILE A 19 -20.23 28.55 -8.57
C ILE A 19 -21.17 28.08 -9.68
N GLY A 20 -20.64 27.91 -10.88
CA GLY A 20 -21.37 27.41 -12.04
C GLY A 20 -21.51 25.88 -12.03
N GLU A 21 -22.19 25.36 -13.05
CA GLU A 21 -22.40 23.91 -13.23
C GLU A 21 -21.07 23.15 -13.41
N GLU A 22 -21.01 21.94 -12.85
CA GLU A 22 -19.85 21.06 -13.00
C GLU A 22 -19.97 20.22 -14.27
N LYS A 23 -19.02 20.36 -15.19
CA LYS A 23 -19.04 19.63 -16.46
C LYS A 23 -17.87 18.65 -16.55
N LEU A 24 -18.15 17.38 -16.86
CA LEU A 24 -17.09 16.37 -17.08
C LEU A 24 -16.46 16.59 -18.44
N LEU A 25 -15.24 17.12 -18.48
CA LEU A 25 -14.53 17.41 -19.73
C LEU A 25 -14.13 16.13 -20.46
N ILE A 26 -13.50 15.19 -19.74
CA ILE A 26 -12.98 13.95 -20.30
C ILE A 26 -12.83 12.89 -19.22
N GLU A 27 -13.07 11.64 -19.61
CA GLU A 27 -12.65 10.45 -18.91
C GLU A 27 -11.72 9.64 -19.83
N LYS A 28 -10.49 9.35 -19.38
CA LYS A 28 -9.55 8.54 -20.14
C LYS A 28 -8.59 7.80 -19.22
N ALA A 29 -7.98 6.72 -19.71
CA ALA A 29 -6.80 6.16 -19.06
C ALA A 29 -5.65 7.20 -19.07
N LEU A 30 -4.95 7.34 -17.95
CA LEU A 30 -3.69 8.08 -17.91
C LEU A 30 -2.69 7.39 -18.83
N THR A 31 -1.94 8.18 -19.59
CA THR A 31 -0.83 7.65 -20.38
C THR A 31 0.48 7.93 -19.66
N GLU A 32 1.54 7.21 -20.03
CA GLU A 32 2.90 7.45 -19.54
C GLU A 32 3.31 8.93 -19.70
N SER A 33 2.99 9.55 -20.84
CA SER A 33 3.25 10.98 -21.06
C SER A 33 2.52 11.94 -20.10
N ASP A 34 1.38 11.50 -19.54
CA ASP A 34 0.61 12.31 -18.59
C ASP A 34 1.20 12.26 -17.18
N THR A 35 2.03 11.26 -16.92
CA THR A 35 2.55 10.91 -15.59
C THR A 35 4.07 11.08 -15.50
N MET A 36 4.75 11.27 -16.63
CA MET A 36 6.16 11.63 -16.68
C MET A 36 6.41 13.05 -16.17
N LEU A 37 7.14 13.17 -15.06
CA LEU A 37 7.55 14.45 -14.47
C LEU A 37 8.31 15.36 -15.46
N LEU A 38 9.15 14.77 -16.33
CA LEU A 38 9.88 15.52 -17.37
C LEU A 38 8.96 16.20 -18.39
N GLN A 39 7.78 15.64 -18.65
CA GLN A 39 6.82 16.23 -19.58
C GLN A 39 5.87 17.20 -18.87
N GLY A 40 5.55 16.94 -17.61
CA GLY A 40 4.83 17.88 -16.73
C GLY A 40 3.50 18.37 -17.30
N ARG A 41 2.75 17.47 -17.95
CA ARG A 41 1.49 17.82 -18.61
C ARG A 41 0.45 16.72 -18.49
N LEU A 42 -0.81 17.10 -18.28
CA LEU A 42 -1.96 16.20 -18.48
C LEU A 42 -2.62 16.53 -19.82
N THR A 43 -2.67 15.57 -20.73
CA THR A 43 -3.17 15.78 -22.10
C THR A 43 -4.63 15.37 -22.27
N MET A 44 -5.38 16.13 -23.07
CA MET A 44 -6.80 15.90 -23.34
C MET A 44 -7.05 16.11 -24.84
N ARG A 45 -7.23 15.02 -25.59
CA ARG A 45 -7.52 15.11 -27.02
C ARG A 45 -8.95 15.58 -27.24
N GLU A 46 -9.14 16.62 -28.05
CA GLU A 46 -10.46 17.26 -28.26
C GLU A 46 -11.53 16.25 -28.70
N ARG A 47 -11.18 15.35 -29.63
CA ARG A 47 -12.06 14.28 -30.13
C ARG A 47 -12.53 13.26 -29.08
N SER A 48 -11.91 13.24 -27.91
CA SER A 48 -12.24 12.34 -26.80
C SER A 48 -12.90 13.08 -25.64
N MET A 49 -13.08 14.40 -25.74
CA MET A 49 -13.80 15.19 -24.75
C MET A 49 -15.30 15.00 -24.92
N HIS A 50 -16.04 15.05 -23.82
CA HIS A 50 -17.49 14.86 -23.82
C HIS A 50 -18.27 16.11 -24.27
N MET A 51 -17.59 17.22 -24.54
CA MET A 51 -18.21 18.49 -24.92
C MET A 51 -17.33 19.30 -25.86
N ALA A 52 -17.95 20.23 -26.58
CA ALA A 52 -17.27 21.16 -27.45
C ALA A 52 -16.54 22.26 -26.66
N GLU A 53 -15.54 22.89 -27.28
CA GLU A 53 -14.80 24.01 -26.69
C GLU A 53 -15.70 25.16 -26.23
N SER A 54 -16.78 25.44 -26.97
CA SER A 54 -17.76 26.47 -26.64
C SER A 54 -18.52 26.21 -25.34
N GLU A 55 -18.52 24.98 -24.84
CA GLU A 55 -19.27 24.61 -23.64
C GLU A 55 -18.48 24.84 -22.36
N PHE A 56 -17.14 24.94 -22.44
CA PHE A 56 -16.28 25.12 -21.28
C PHE A 56 -15.33 26.33 -21.35
N LEU A 57 -15.06 26.88 -22.54
CA LEU A 57 -14.28 28.13 -22.72
C LEU A 57 -15.14 29.28 -23.22
N ARG A 58 -14.88 30.47 -22.68
CA ARG A 58 -15.43 31.75 -23.16
C ARG A 58 -14.69 32.21 -24.42
N GLU A 59 -15.32 33.08 -25.21
CA GLU A 59 -14.71 33.59 -26.45
C GLU A 59 -13.33 34.21 -26.24
N GLU A 60 -13.12 34.99 -25.18
CA GLU A 60 -11.81 35.57 -24.88
C GLU A 60 -10.76 34.48 -24.56
N GLU A 61 -11.14 33.46 -23.80
CA GLU A 61 -10.25 32.35 -23.46
C GLU A 61 -9.90 31.52 -24.70
N LYS A 62 -10.86 31.32 -25.62
CA LYS A 62 -10.62 30.66 -26.91
C LYS A 62 -9.56 31.40 -27.74
N ARG A 63 -9.54 32.74 -27.67
CA ARG A 63 -8.50 33.56 -28.33
C ARG A 63 -7.16 33.36 -27.65
N LEU A 64 -7.11 33.41 -26.32
CA LEU A 64 -5.89 33.27 -25.53
C LEU A 64 -5.24 31.88 -25.68
N VAL A 65 -6.01 30.79 -25.69
CA VAL A 65 -5.45 29.44 -25.89
C VAL A 65 -4.90 29.22 -27.31
N ARG A 66 -5.32 30.03 -28.29
CA ARG A 66 -4.80 30.03 -29.67
C ARG A 66 -3.63 31.00 -29.86
N LEU A 67 -3.46 31.95 -28.95
CA LEU A 67 -2.43 32.98 -29.05
C LEU A 67 -1.03 32.38 -28.84
N LYS A 68 -0.09 32.78 -29.70
CA LYS A 68 1.31 32.43 -29.61
C LYS A 68 2.17 33.69 -29.51
N VAL A 69 3.15 33.66 -28.62
CA VAL A 69 4.23 34.64 -28.55
C VAL A 69 5.52 33.91 -28.92
N GLY A 70 6.01 34.17 -30.13
CA GLY A 70 7.08 33.38 -30.75
C GLY A 70 6.67 31.92 -30.91
N LYS A 71 7.49 31.00 -30.36
CA LYS A 71 7.20 29.54 -30.38
C LYS A 71 6.34 29.06 -29.20
N ARG A 72 5.98 29.93 -28.25
CA ARG A 72 5.27 29.54 -27.03
C ARG A 72 3.78 29.86 -27.11
N LEU A 73 2.95 28.90 -26.73
CA LEU A 73 1.51 29.11 -26.52
C LEU A 73 1.30 29.85 -25.21
N VAL A 74 0.45 30.89 -25.24
CA VAL A 74 0.12 31.69 -24.06
C VAL A 74 -0.74 30.85 -23.10
N GLY A 75 -1.86 30.31 -23.59
CA GLY A 75 -2.79 29.57 -22.75
C GLY A 75 -3.61 30.47 -21.83
N ILE A 76 -4.38 29.84 -20.93
CA ILE A 76 -5.16 30.54 -19.90
C ILE A 76 -4.82 29.99 -18.52
N ASP A 77 -4.86 30.86 -17.52
CA ASP A 77 -4.68 30.46 -16.12
C ASP A 77 -5.97 29.82 -15.60
N ALA A 78 -5.81 28.73 -14.86
CA ALA A 78 -6.90 28.05 -14.18
C ALA A 78 -6.46 27.58 -12.79
N THR A 79 -7.42 27.39 -11.91
CA THR A 79 -7.17 26.72 -10.61
C THR A 79 -7.46 25.24 -10.75
N LEU A 80 -6.55 24.38 -10.31
CA LEU A 80 -6.73 22.94 -10.27
C LEU A 80 -6.95 22.45 -8.84
N ILE A 81 -7.95 21.60 -8.64
CA ILE A 81 -8.14 20.79 -7.42
C ILE A 81 -7.72 19.36 -7.74
N ASP A 82 -6.72 18.86 -7.03
CA ASP A 82 -6.12 17.55 -7.29
C ASP A 82 -6.90 16.39 -6.62
N PRO A 83 -6.50 15.12 -6.84
CA PRO A 83 -7.18 13.98 -6.23
C PRO A 83 -7.16 13.94 -4.70
N LEU A 84 -6.15 14.56 -4.07
CA LEU A 84 -5.95 14.73 -2.63
C LEU A 84 -6.61 16.00 -2.09
N LEU A 85 -7.35 16.74 -2.92
CA LEU A 85 -8.03 18.00 -2.60
C LEU A 85 -7.07 19.18 -2.35
N GLY A 86 -5.82 19.07 -2.81
CA GLY A 86 -4.85 20.15 -2.90
C GLY A 86 -5.22 21.15 -4.01
N ARG A 87 -4.83 22.41 -3.84
CA ARG A 87 -5.10 23.51 -4.79
C ARG A 87 -3.81 23.93 -5.48
N TRP A 88 -3.84 23.97 -6.81
CA TRP A 88 -2.69 24.33 -7.64
C TRP A 88 -3.08 25.37 -8.71
N GLY A 89 -2.15 26.28 -9.03
CA GLY A 89 -2.28 27.14 -10.20
C GLY A 89 -1.75 26.42 -11.43
N VAL A 90 -2.53 26.37 -12.51
CA VAL A 90 -2.15 25.67 -13.74
C VAL A 90 -2.41 26.53 -14.97
N LYS A 91 -1.74 26.20 -16.08
CA LYS A 91 -2.09 26.74 -17.40
C LYS A 91 -2.74 25.69 -18.29
N LEU A 92 -3.88 26.05 -18.88
CA LEU A 92 -4.49 25.30 -19.95
C LEU A 92 -4.00 25.83 -21.31
N LYS A 93 -3.38 24.96 -22.12
CA LYS A 93 -2.84 25.29 -23.45
C LYS A 93 -3.51 24.43 -24.52
N ARG A 94 -3.69 24.98 -25.73
CA ARG A 94 -4.28 24.30 -26.89
C ARG A 94 -3.24 24.09 -27.98
N TRP A 95 -3.01 22.84 -28.35
CA TRP A 95 -2.07 22.43 -29.38
C TRP A 95 -2.80 21.99 -30.65
N ASP A 96 -2.63 22.76 -31.72
CA ASP A 96 -3.01 22.36 -33.07
C ASP A 96 -1.89 21.52 -33.69
N MET A 97 -2.09 20.21 -33.79
CA MET A 97 -1.17 19.34 -34.50
C MET A 97 -1.52 19.35 -35.99
N GLY A 98 -0.87 20.25 -36.74
CA GLY A 98 -0.90 20.23 -38.20
C GLY A 98 -0.25 18.94 -38.69
N LYS A 99 -0.98 18.14 -39.48
CA LYS A 99 -0.41 17.01 -40.19
C LYS A 99 -0.21 17.39 -41.67
N GLY A 100 0.81 16.82 -42.30
CA GLY A 100 1.15 17.07 -43.70
C GLY A 100 -0.03 16.85 -44.66
N VAL A 101 0.12 17.36 -45.89
CA VAL A 101 -0.93 17.43 -46.92
C VAL A 101 -1.75 16.13 -47.00
N GLY A 102 -3.07 16.25 -46.85
CA GLY A 102 -4.03 15.13 -46.92
C GLY A 102 -4.38 14.45 -45.59
N LYS A 103 -3.74 14.80 -44.46
CA LYS A 103 -4.07 14.25 -43.14
C LYS A 103 -4.87 15.25 -42.31
N LYS A 104 -5.94 14.78 -41.65
CA LYS A 104 -6.75 15.61 -40.74
C LYS A 104 -5.87 16.14 -39.59
N SER A 105 -5.92 17.45 -39.36
CA SER A 105 -5.34 18.09 -38.18
C SER A 105 -6.03 17.56 -36.92
N SER A 106 -5.30 17.52 -35.81
CA SER A 106 -5.86 17.10 -34.52
C SER A 106 -5.52 18.09 -33.44
N VAL A 107 -6.51 18.41 -32.60
CA VAL A 107 -6.38 19.35 -31.50
C VAL A 107 -6.22 18.58 -30.19
N SER A 108 -5.29 19.01 -29.35
CA SER A 108 -5.14 18.52 -27.98
C SER A 108 -5.00 19.69 -27.02
N TYR A 109 -5.71 19.63 -25.90
CA TYR A 109 -5.48 20.50 -24.77
C TYR A 109 -4.46 19.86 -23.83
N SER A 110 -3.75 20.68 -23.06
CA SER A 110 -2.87 20.23 -22.00
C SER A 110 -2.96 21.13 -20.77
N ILE A 111 -3.00 20.52 -19.60
CA ILE A 111 -2.81 21.20 -18.31
C ILE A 111 -1.33 21.12 -17.98
N ASN A 112 -0.70 22.26 -17.71
CA ASN A 112 0.73 22.43 -17.51
C ASN A 112 1.03 23.24 -16.25
N GLU A 113 2.33 23.40 -15.98
CA GLU A 113 2.88 24.16 -14.85
C GLU A 113 2.54 23.42 -13.56
N GLY A 114 1.46 23.78 -12.86
CA GLY A 114 1.05 23.13 -11.60
C GLY A 114 0.76 21.62 -11.64
N TRP A 115 0.75 20.99 -12.82
CA TRP A 115 0.54 19.54 -12.94
C TRP A 115 1.76 18.73 -12.43
N ILE A 116 2.98 19.27 -12.51
CA ILE A 116 4.17 18.59 -11.97
C ILE A 116 4.05 18.47 -10.46
N GLU A 117 3.57 19.51 -9.81
CA GLU A 117 3.37 19.59 -8.37
C GLU A 117 2.24 18.65 -7.94
N VAL A 118 1.20 18.51 -8.76
CA VAL A 118 0.17 17.48 -8.57
C VAL A 118 0.79 16.08 -8.64
N LEU A 119 1.60 15.78 -9.66
CA LEU A 119 2.27 14.48 -9.76
C LEU A 119 3.20 14.23 -8.57
N LYS A 120 3.96 15.23 -8.11
CA LYS A 120 4.81 15.14 -6.91
C LYS A 120 4.00 14.92 -5.64
N ALA A 121 2.88 15.64 -5.47
CA ALA A 121 1.99 15.47 -4.33
C ALA A 121 1.31 14.09 -4.34
N LEU A 122 1.08 13.53 -5.52
CA LEU A 122 0.61 12.15 -5.71
C LEU A 122 1.75 11.12 -5.68
N HIS A 123 3.01 11.53 -5.48
CA HIS A 123 4.21 10.69 -5.52
C HIS A 123 4.33 9.85 -6.80
N TRP A 124 3.99 10.45 -7.94
CA TRP A 124 3.90 9.81 -9.24
C TRP A 124 5.21 9.99 -10.03
N GLU A 125 6.25 9.27 -9.63
CA GLU A 125 7.63 9.54 -10.12
C GLU A 125 8.07 8.65 -11.31
N ASP A 126 7.46 7.48 -11.50
CA ASP A 126 7.91 6.49 -12.50
C ASP A 126 7.10 6.47 -13.81
N GLY A 127 6.15 7.38 -14.00
CA GLY A 127 5.42 7.52 -15.26
C GLY A 127 4.48 6.36 -15.62
N ASN A 128 4.02 5.55 -14.66
CA ASN A 128 3.08 4.48 -14.96
C ASN A 128 1.62 4.91 -14.72
N GLY A 129 0.89 5.18 -15.81
CA GLY A 129 -0.53 5.52 -15.82
C GLY A 129 -1.48 4.32 -15.93
N ASP A 130 -0.93 3.10 -16.04
CA ASP A 130 -1.67 1.93 -16.48
C ASP A 130 -2.74 1.51 -15.46
N GLY A 131 -3.93 1.19 -15.98
CA GLY A 131 -5.08 0.83 -15.16
C GLY A 131 -5.76 2.00 -14.44
N ILE A 132 -5.23 3.23 -14.54
CA ILE A 132 -5.82 4.40 -13.87
C ILE A 132 -6.56 5.27 -14.89
N VAL A 133 -7.83 5.49 -14.61
CA VAL A 133 -8.72 6.38 -15.35
C VAL A 133 -8.75 7.74 -14.66
N VAL A 134 -8.35 8.77 -15.39
CA VAL A 134 -8.50 10.17 -14.99
C VAL A 134 -9.83 10.72 -15.49
N GLN A 135 -10.58 11.35 -14.59
CA GLN A 135 -11.69 12.23 -14.91
C GLN A 135 -11.28 13.67 -14.66
N VAL A 136 -11.40 14.51 -15.68
CA VAL A 136 -11.16 15.95 -15.59
C VAL A 136 -12.49 16.67 -15.67
N TRP A 137 -12.81 17.49 -14.67
CA TRP A 137 -14.04 18.26 -14.60
C TRP A 137 -13.73 19.75 -14.72
N SER A 138 -14.53 20.52 -15.44
CA SER A 138 -14.49 21.99 -15.44
C SER A 138 -15.61 22.56 -14.59
N ILE A 139 -15.32 23.65 -13.89
CA ILE A 139 -16.30 24.42 -13.14
C ILE A 139 -15.92 25.91 -13.18
N ARG A 140 -16.92 26.80 -13.08
CA ARG A 140 -16.69 28.24 -13.01
C ARG A 140 -16.86 28.73 -11.60
N VAL A 141 -15.86 29.41 -11.06
CA VAL A 141 -15.91 30.03 -9.73
C VAL A 141 -15.63 31.51 -9.92
N ASN A 142 -16.61 32.36 -9.61
CA ASN A 142 -16.57 33.81 -9.87
C ASN A 142 -16.17 34.15 -11.32
N GLY A 143 -16.58 33.29 -12.26
CA GLY A 143 -16.27 33.40 -13.69
C GLY A 143 -14.90 32.86 -14.11
N SER A 144 -13.97 32.62 -13.19
CA SER A 144 -12.68 31.99 -13.49
C SER A 144 -12.82 30.49 -13.74
N LEU A 145 -12.00 29.94 -14.63
CA LEU A 145 -11.97 28.51 -14.91
C LEU A 145 -11.27 27.77 -13.77
N TRP A 146 -11.97 26.79 -13.21
CA TRP A 146 -11.43 25.83 -12.27
C TRP A 146 -11.55 24.43 -12.88
N VAL A 147 -10.59 23.58 -12.56
CA VAL A 147 -10.53 22.19 -13.02
C VAL A 147 -10.37 21.27 -11.82
N ALA A 148 -11.13 20.19 -11.76
CA ALA A 148 -10.94 19.16 -10.74
C ALA A 148 -10.51 17.86 -11.39
N VAL A 149 -9.44 17.26 -10.86
CA VAL A 149 -8.90 16.00 -11.34
C VAL A 149 -9.24 14.91 -10.34
N ARG A 150 -9.93 13.88 -10.82
CA ARG A 150 -10.22 12.68 -10.06
C ARG A 150 -9.54 11.49 -10.74
N LEU A 151 -8.89 10.66 -9.94
CA LEU A 151 -8.39 9.37 -10.38
C LEU A 151 -9.35 8.26 -9.93
N ARG A 152 -9.48 7.23 -10.76
CA ARG A 152 -10.20 5.99 -10.49
C ARG A 152 -9.37 4.84 -11.03
N THR A 153 -9.42 3.69 -10.39
CA THR A 153 -8.97 2.45 -11.01
C THR A 153 -9.99 2.03 -12.06
N SER A 154 -9.52 1.56 -13.21
CA SER A 154 -10.35 1.03 -14.29
C SER A 154 -10.99 -0.27 -13.81
N ALA A 155 -12.26 -0.25 -13.43
CA ALA A 155 -13.01 -1.47 -13.17
C ALA A 155 -13.11 -2.28 -14.48
N MET A 156 -12.49 -3.46 -14.54
CA MET A 156 -12.82 -4.39 -15.61
C MET A 156 -14.25 -4.92 -15.38
N ALA A 157 -15.09 -4.76 -16.40
CA ALA A 157 -16.43 -5.31 -16.43
C ALA A 157 -16.38 -6.84 -16.19
N PRO A 158 -17.32 -7.42 -15.41
CA PRO A 158 -17.38 -8.86 -15.22
C PRO A 158 -17.65 -9.54 -16.57
N CYS A 159 -16.77 -10.47 -16.95
CA CYS A 159 -17.08 -11.44 -18.01
C CYS A 159 -18.39 -12.14 -17.65
N LEU A 160 -19.37 -12.02 -18.54
CA LEU A 160 -20.62 -12.76 -18.50
C LEU A 160 -20.31 -14.26 -18.56
N PHE A 161 -20.28 -14.92 -17.40
CA PHE A 161 -20.44 -16.37 -17.35
C PHE A 161 -21.89 -16.70 -17.72
N SER A 162 -22.02 -17.47 -18.79
CA SER A 162 -23.25 -18.07 -19.27
C SER A 162 -23.87 -18.97 -18.20
N CYS A 163 -24.92 -18.47 -17.55
CA CYS A 163 -25.80 -19.31 -16.73
C CYS A 163 -26.55 -20.29 -17.65
N PHE A 164 -26.16 -21.57 -17.62
CA PHE A 164 -27.02 -22.67 -18.02
C PHE A 164 -28.26 -22.65 -17.14
N GLY A 165 -29.42 -22.44 -17.77
CA GLY A 165 -30.69 -22.30 -17.08
C GLY A 165 -31.13 -23.58 -16.38
N LYS A 166 -31.90 -23.39 -15.30
CA LYS A 166 -33.02 -24.26 -14.95
C LYS A 166 -34.09 -23.46 -14.21
N ARG A 167 -35.32 -23.74 -14.63
CA ARG A 167 -36.58 -23.07 -14.31
C ARG A 167 -36.88 -23.06 -12.82
N SER A 168 -37.41 -21.92 -12.37
CA SER A 168 -38.19 -21.77 -11.14
C SER A 168 -39.60 -22.35 -11.34
N SER A 169 -40.00 -23.24 -10.44
CA SER A 169 -41.41 -23.49 -10.11
C SER A 169 -41.59 -23.34 -8.61
N SER A 170 -42.58 -22.52 -8.25
CA SER A 170 -43.03 -22.16 -6.92
C SER A 170 -43.67 -23.32 -6.14
N GLN A 171 -43.48 -23.36 -4.82
CA GLN A 171 -44.58 -23.50 -3.83
C GLN A 171 -44.10 -23.53 -2.35
N ALA A 172 -44.74 -22.66 -1.56
CA ALA A 172 -45.26 -22.77 -0.18
C ALA A 172 -44.49 -23.51 0.96
N ALA A 173 -44.18 -22.69 1.99
CA ALA A 173 -44.42 -22.83 3.45
C ALA A 173 -44.54 -24.23 4.12
N ASN A 174 -43.71 -24.48 5.17
CA ASN A 174 -44.14 -24.49 6.59
C ASN A 174 -42.99 -24.83 7.59
N ARG A 175 -43.04 -24.13 8.73
CA ARG A 175 -42.78 -24.50 10.15
C ARG A 175 -41.51 -25.23 10.67
N ASP A 176 -41.01 -24.60 11.73
CA ASP A 176 -40.51 -25.12 13.03
C ASP A 176 -39.34 -26.12 13.06
N ASP A 177 -38.20 -25.67 13.64
CA ASP A 177 -37.79 -26.17 14.96
C ASP A 177 -36.57 -25.41 15.51
N ALA A 178 -36.74 -24.89 16.73
CA ALA A 178 -35.68 -24.30 17.54
C ALA A 178 -34.98 -25.40 18.35
N LYS A 179 -33.65 -25.48 18.25
CA LYS A 179 -32.79 -26.09 19.28
C LYS A 179 -31.59 -25.20 19.55
N GLY A 180 -31.54 -24.72 20.78
CA GLY A 180 -30.51 -23.83 21.31
C GLY A 180 -29.15 -24.49 21.40
N HIS A 181 -28.13 -23.71 21.09
CA HIS A 181 -26.76 -23.98 21.47
C HIS A 181 -26.45 -23.15 22.71
N GLY A 182 -26.26 -23.83 23.84
CA GLY A 182 -25.68 -23.22 25.03
C GLY A 182 -24.25 -22.82 24.70
N ALA A 183 -23.99 -21.51 24.72
CA ALA A 183 -22.64 -20.97 24.68
C ALA A 183 -21.95 -21.30 26.02
N ALA A 184 -21.15 -22.36 26.02
CA ALA A 184 -20.17 -22.57 27.07
C ALA A 184 -19.14 -21.43 26.97
N ALA A 185 -19.12 -20.58 27.99
CA ALA A 185 -18.15 -19.51 28.15
C ALA A 185 -16.74 -20.10 28.15
N ALA A 186 -15.92 -19.71 27.17
CA ALA A 186 -14.51 -20.06 27.12
C ALA A 186 -13.77 -19.36 28.27
N GLU A 187 -13.10 -20.15 29.12
CA GLU A 187 -12.13 -19.65 30.10
C GLU A 187 -11.10 -18.74 29.41
N GLY A 188 -10.80 -17.60 30.03
CA GLY A 188 -10.04 -16.49 29.45
C GLY A 188 -8.69 -16.92 28.85
N ALA A 189 -8.64 -17.06 27.54
CA ALA A 189 -7.40 -17.22 26.80
C ALA A 189 -6.61 -15.91 26.88
N ILE A 190 -5.34 -15.99 27.31
CA ILE A 190 -4.42 -14.86 27.25
C ILE A 190 -4.28 -14.47 25.77
N GLU A 191 -4.64 -13.23 25.44
CA GLU A 191 -4.48 -12.68 24.10
C GLU A 191 -3.01 -12.74 23.70
N GLY A 192 -2.76 -13.29 22.52
CA GLY A 192 -1.43 -13.39 21.94
C GLY A 192 -0.95 -12.08 21.37
N PRO A 193 0.35 -12.00 21.03
CA PRO A 193 0.91 -10.82 20.40
C PRO A 193 0.37 -10.60 18.99
N VAL A 194 0.29 -9.33 18.61
CA VAL A 194 -0.01 -8.91 17.23
C VAL A 194 1.29 -8.89 16.43
N VAL A 195 1.33 -9.60 15.30
CA VAL A 195 2.46 -9.51 14.37
C VAL A 195 2.31 -8.27 13.49
N VAL A 196 3.36 -7.46 13.43
CA VAL A 196 3.46 -6.30 12.55
C VAL A 196 4.69 -6.48 11.69
N GLU A 197 4.48 -6.49 10.38
CA GLU A 197 5.51 -6.69 9.37
C GLU A 197 5.73 -5.36 8.64
N LEU A 198 6.91 -4.77 8.80
CA LEU A 198 7.34 -3.59 8.08
C LEU A 198 8.12 -4.02 6.84
N PHE A 199 7.74 -3.53 5.67
CA PHE A 199 8.52 -3.64 4.43
C PHE A 199 9.20 -2.31 4.16
N SER A 200 10.53 -2.35 4.07
CA SER A 200 11.41 -1.17 4.12
C SER A 200 12.63 -1.36 3.22
N SER A 201 13.39 -0.30 2.97
CA SER A 201 14.71 -0.38 2.35
C SER A 201 15.56 0.83 2.70
N GLN A 202 16.85 0.62 2.96
CA GLN A 202 17.83 1.70 3.10
C GLN A 202 18.00 2.51 1.80
N GLY A 203 17.63 1.95 0.64
CA GLY A 203 17.63 2.66 -0.64
C GLY A 203 16.43 3.59 -0.85
N CYS A 204 15.40 3.50 0.00
CA CYS A 204 14.20 4.33 -0.07
C CYS A 204 14.34 5.55 0.85
N ALA A 205 14.24 6.77 0.30
CA ALA A 205 14.39 8.02 1.05
C ALA A 205 13.43 8.16 2.24
N THR A 206 12.20 7.63 2.13
CA THR A 206 11.15 7.82 3.13
C THR A 206 11.07 6.69 4.16
N SER A 207 11.84 5.60 3.98
CA SER A 207 11.74 4.42 4.86
C SER A 207 12.41 4.62 6.22
N HIS A 208 13.38 5.53 6.34
CA HIS A 208 14.05 5.81 7.61
C HIS A 208 13.08 6.30 8.70
N GLU A 209 12.11 7.15 8.34
CA GLU A 209 11.11 7.66 9.28
C GLU A 209 10.22 6.53 9.84
N ALA A 210 9.76 5.63 8.97
CA ALA A 210 9.02 4.43 9.36
C ALA A 210 9.85 3.49 10.25
N GLU A 211 11.12 3.26 9.95
CA GLU A 211 12.03 2.43 10.78
C GLU A 211 12.19 3.02 12.20
N LEU A 212 12.29 4.34 12.32
CA LEU A 212 12.32 5.01 13.63
C LEU A 212 11.01 4.83 14.39
N LEU A 213 9.86 5.01 13.72
CA LEU A 213 8.55 4.74 14.33
C LEU A 213 8.42 3.28 14.79
N PHE A 214 8.88 2.34 13.95
CA PHE A 214 8.85 0.90 14.23
C PHE A 214 9.72 0.52 15.43
N SER A 215 10.91 1.12 15.53
CA SER A 215 11.80 0.96 16.68
C SER A 215 11.16 1.49 17.97
N ARG A 216 10.50 2.66 17.91
CA ARG A 216 9.75 3.25 19.04
C ARG A 216 8.57 2.38 19.49
N LEU A 217 7.84 1.79 18.55
CA LEU A 217 6.80 0.79 18.83
C LEU A 217 7.38 -0.39 19.64
N GLY A 218 8.54 -0.91 19.22
CA GLY A 218 9.18 -2.04 19.87
C GLY A 218 9.71 -1.77 21.27
N ARG A 219 10.18 -0.55 21.54
CA ARG A 219 10.55 -0.09 22.89
C ARG A 219 9.35 0.13 23.80
N GLY A 220 8.15 0.26 23.23
CA GLY A 220 6.92 0.50 23.97
C GLY A 220 6.68 1.98 24.29
N ASP A 221 7.20 2.88 23.46
CA ASP A 221 7.01 4.33 23.63
C ASP A 221 5.51 4.71 23.52
N PHE A 222 4.69 3.87 22.90
CA PHE A 222 3.27 4.10 22.60
C PHE A 222 2.32 3.11 23.29
N ARG A 223 2.70 2.53 24.44
CA ARG A 223 1.88 1.52 25.16
C ARG A 223 0.45 1.96 25.51
N ARG A 224 0.18 3.27 25.53
CA ARG A 224 -1.18 3.80 25.78
C ARG A 224 -2.07 3.71 24.56
N ASP A 225 -1.50 3.94 23.38
CA ASP A 225 -2.21 3.96 22.10
C ASP A 225 -2.24 2.57 21.46
N VAL A 226 -1.23 1.75 21.75
CA VAL A 226 -1.08 0.37 21.28
C VAL A 226 -0.85 -0.55 22.49
N PRO A 227 -1.91 -1.06 23.14
CA PRO A 227 -1.80 -1.77 24.42
C PRO A 227 -1.39 -3.24 24.29
N ALA A 228 -1.35 -3.80 23.08
CA ALA A 228 -1.05 -5.21 22.87
C ALA A 228 0.46 -5.49 22.86
N PRO A 229 0.90 -6.68 23.31
CA PRO A 229 2.24 -7.15 22.98
C PRO A 229 2.38 -7.29 21.46
N LEU A 230 3.53 -6.87 20.92
CA LEU A 230 3.81 -6.90 19.48
C LEU A 230 4.95 -7.87 19.17
N VAL A 231 4.82 -8.57 18.04
CA VAL A 231 5.97 -9.17 17.34
C VAL A 231 6.25 -8.29 16.13
N LEU A 232 7.34 -7.53 16.21
CA LEU A 232 7.78 -6.64 15.13
C LEU A 232 8.80 -7.36 14.25
N LEU A 233 8.62 -7.27 12.94
CA LEU A 233 9.48 -7.89 11.92
C LEU A 233 9.70 -6.91 10.76
N ALA A 234 10.94 -6.48 10.51
CA ALA A 234 11.30 -5.58 9.43
C ALA A 234 11.92 -6.37 8.25
N PHE A 235 11.22 -6.41 7.13
CA PHE A 235 11.58 -7.09 5.90
C PHE A 235 12.16 -6.08 4.90
N HIS A 236 13.48 -6.14 4.71
CA HIS A 236 14.17 -5.22 3.79
C HIS A 236 14.06 -5.71 2.34
N VAL A 237 13.36 -4.96 1.49
CA VAL A 237 13.15 -5.33 0.10
C VAL A 237 14.31 -4.89 -0.78
N ASP A 238 14.56 -5.62 -1.87
CA ASP A 238 15.74 -5.42 -2.73
C ASP A 238 15.46 -4.53 -3.96
N TYR A 239 14.20 -4.23 -4.27
CA TYR A 239 13.87 -3.51 -5.49
C TYR A 239 14.30 -2.03 -5.50
N TRP A 240 14.85 -1.50 -4.40
CA TRP A 240 15.49 -0.17 -4.36
C TRP A 240 16.99 -0.19 -4.62
N ASP A 241 17.64 -1.37 -4.65
CA ASP A 241 19.10 -1.48 -4.73
C ASP A 241 19.70 -0.83 -6.00
N HIS A 242 18.88 -0.71 -7.05
CA HIS A 242 19.27 -0.07 -8.31
C HIS A 242 19.35 1.47 -8.23
N MET A 243 18.91 2.08 -7.13
CA MET A 243 18.89 3.54 -6.90
C MET A 243 20.21 4.07 -6.34
N GLY A 244 21.30 3.30 -6.46
CA GLY A 244 22.67 3.73 -6.14
C GLY A 244 23.17 3.34 -4.75
N TRP A 245 22.34 2.71 -3.91
CA TRP A 245 22.76 2.08 -2.66
C TRP A 245 22.16 0.68 -2.58
N LYS A 246 23.00 -0.33 -2.35
CA LYS A 246 22.56 -1.70 -2.14
C LYS A 246 22.33 -1.93 -0.65
N ASP A 247 21.09 -2.20 -0.27
CA ASP A 247 20.75 -2.47 1.12
C ASP A 247 21.41 -3.80 1.57
N PRO A 248 22.26 -3.81 2.62
CA PRO A 248 22.90 -5.03 3.11
C PRO A 248 21.90 -6.06 3.68
N PHE A 249 20.67 -5.66 3.95
CA PHE A 249 19.60 -6.49 4.49
C PHE A 249 18.55 -6.83 3.43
N GLY A 250 18.64 -6.22 2.25
CA GLY A 250 17.75 -6.42 1.11
C GLY A 250 17.68 -7.89 0.67
N SER A 251 16.47 -8.39 0.41
CA SER A 251 16.28 -9.72 -0.16
C SER A 251 15.09 -9.80 -1.11
N SER A 252 15.27 -10.49 -2.24
CA SER A 252 14.20 -10.82 -3.18
C SER A 252 13.09 -11.66 -2.53
N GLN A 253 13.41 -12.45 -1.50
CA GLN A 253 12.41 -13.22 -0.74
C GLN A 253 11.44 -12.31 0.00
N TRP A 254 11.94 -11.19 0.54
CA TRP A 254 11.15 -10.17 1.22
C TRP A 254 10.28 -9.41 0.23
N THR A 255 10.84 -9.08 -0.94
CA THR A 255 10.07 -8.52 -2.07
C THR A 255 8.94 -9.45 -2.50
N VAL A 256 9.19 -10.76 -2.64
CA VAL A 256 8.16 -11.75 -3.00
C VAL A 256 7.09 -11.87 -1.91
N ARG A 257 7.48 -11.87 -0.64
CA ARG A 257 6.53 -11.85 0.48
C ARG A 257 5.63 -10.63 0.44
N GLN A 258 6.19 -9.45 0.18
CA GLN A 258 5.40 -8.22 0.04
C GLN A 258 4.45 -8.28 -1.15
N LYS A 259 4.92 -8.77 -2.31
CA LYS A 259 4.06 -8.93 -3.51
C LYS A 259 2.85 -9.83 -3.22
N ALA A 260 3.03 -10.88 -2.42
CA ALA A 260 1.91 -11.72 -2.01
C ALA A 260 0.87 -10.95 -1.17
N TYR A 261 1.31 -10.02 -0.31
CA TYR A 261 0.39 -9.12 0.40
C TYR A 261 -0.28 -8.10 -0.52
N VAL A 262 0.47 -7.51 -1.46
CA VAL A 262 -0.07 -6.61 -2.49
C VAL A 262 -1.18 -7.30 -3.28
N GLU A 263 -0.97 -8.55 -3.69
CA GLU A 263 -2.00 -9.35 -4.36
C GLU A 263 -3.19 -9.66 -3.43
N ALA A 264 -2.94 -10.11 -2.21
CA ALA A 264 -3.99 -10.46 -1.24
C ALA A 264 -4.88 -9.26 -0.86
N PHE A 265 -4.28 -8.08 -0.70
CA PHE A 265 -4.97 -6.82 -0.42
C PHE A 265 -5.48 -6.10 -1.67
N GLN A 266 -5.25 -6.67 -2.86
CA GLN A 266 -5.63 -6.09 -4.15
C GLN A 266 -5.10 -4.66 -4.32
N LEU A 267 -3.85 -4.44 -3.90
CA LEU A 267 -3.14 -3.18 -4.06
C LEU A 267 -2.56 -3.11 -5.47
N ASP A 268 -2.63 -1.93 -6.08
CA ASP A 268 -2.20 -1.74 -7.47
C ASP A 268 -0.67 -1.80 -7.63
N SER A 269 0.09 -1.60 -6.54
CA SER A 269 1.55 -1.59 -6.57
C SER A 269 2.19 -2.00 -5.24
N ILE A 270 3.43 -2.44 -5.34
CA ILE A 270 4.35 -2.63 -4.21
C ILE A 270 5.02 -1.28 -3.88
N PHE A 271 5.08 -0.93 -2.61
CA PHE A 271 5.66 0.35 -2.17
C PHE A 271 6.34 0.21 -0.81
N THR A 272 7.26 1.12 -0.49
CA THR A 272 7.83 1.24 0.87
C THR A 272 7.76 2.69 1.33
N PRO A 273 7.64 2.93 2.65
CA PRO A 273 7.53 1.92 3.69
C PRO A 273 6.08 1.45 3.87
N HIS A 274 5.88 0.14 3.97
CA HIS A 274 4.56 -0.51 4.01
C HIS A 274 4.45 -1.39 5.24
N ILE A 275 3.39 -1.23 6.03
CA ILE A 275 3.10 -2.11 7.17
C ILE A 275 1.97 -3.06 6.81
N VAL A 276 2.14 -4.32 7.20
CA VAL A 276 1.09 -5.34 7.22
C VAL A 276 0.92 -5.84 8.65
N VAL A 277 -0.31 -5.81 9.15
CA VAL A 277 -0.66 -6.24 10.51
C VAL A 277 -1.45 -7.55 10.42
N GLN A 278 -0.93 -8.62 11.04
CA GLN A 278 -1.54 -9.96 11.07
C GLN A 278 -1.94 -10.52 9.70
N GLY A 279 -1.37 -10.00 8.61
CA GLY A 279 -1.81 -10.30 7.24
C GLY A 279 -3.26 -9.90 6.93
N GLN A 280 -3.85 -8.99 7.71
CA GLN A 280 -5.28 -8.62 7.63
C GLN A 280 -5.54 -7.12 7.45
N ALA A 281 -4.64 -6.27 7.94
CA ALA A 281 -4.69 -4.83 7.71
C ALA A 281 -3.36 -4.36 7.14
N GLN A 282 -3.38 -3.26 6.39
CA GLN A 282 -2.17 -2.64 5.86
C GLN A 282 -2.29 -1.12 5.81
N CYS A 283 -1.14 -0.44 5.89
CA CYS A 283 -1.07 1.00 5.70
C CYS A 283 0.33 1.45 5.25
N ILE A 284 0.43 2.72 4.88
CA ILE A 284 1.73 3.40 4.75
C ILE A 284 2.33 3.53 6.15
N ALA A 285 3.59 3.16 6.31
CA ALA A 285 4.22 3.08 7.63
C ALA A 285 4.69 4.43 8.18
N ASN A 286 4.68 5.49 7.38
CA ASN A 286 5.00 6.86 7.83
C ASN A 286 3.80 7.58 8.49
N ASP A 287 2.59 7.04 8.35
CA ASP A 287 1.41 7.59 9.02
C ASP A 287 1.21 6.87 10.37
N GLN A 288 1.68 7.51 11.44
CA GLN A 288 1.60 6.96 12.80
C GLN A 288 0.17 6.58 13.20
N GLU A 289 -0.82 7.43 12.89
CA GLU A 289 -2.20 7.18 13.27
C GLU A 289 -2.78 6.01 12.47
N ALA A 290 -2.45 5.89 11.19
CA ALA A 290 -2.84 4.74 10.37
C ALA A 290 -2.22 3.42 10.88
N VAL A 291 -0.96 3.46 11.34
CA VAL A 291 -0.27 2.30 11.94
C VAL A 291 -0.99 1.88 13.24
N PHE A 292 -1.29 2.82 14.13
CA PHE A 292 -1.99 2.52 15.39
C PHE A 292 -3.39 2.00 15.13
N ALA A 293 -4.14 2.64 14.22
CA ALA A 293 -5.47 2.20 13.82
C ALA A 293 -5.44 0.78 13.25
N SER A 294 -4.46 0.47 12.39
CA SER A 294 -4.30 -0.86 11.79
C SER A 294 -3.99 -1.92 12.84
N ILE A 295 -3.08 -1.65 13.79
CA ILE A 295 -2.76 -2.56 14.91
C ILE A 295 -3.98 -2.80 15.81
N ASN A 296 -4.77 -1.77 16.08
CA ASN A 296 -5.94 -1.87 16.95
C ASN A 296 -7.17 -2.48 16.24
N SER A 297 -7.21 -2.50 14.91
CA SER A 297 -8.36 -2.99 14.14
C SER A 297 -8.40 -4.50 13.95
N VAL A 298 -7.26 -5.19 14.04
CA VAL A 298 -7.17 -6.63 13.74
C VAL A 298 -7.61 -7.50 14.92
N PRO A 299 -8.17 -8.69 14.66
CA PRO A 299 -8.49 -9.64 15.71
C PRO A 299 -7.22 -10.16 16.39
N ARG A 300 -7.32 -10.39 17.70
CA ARG A 300 -6.28 -11.04 18.49
C ARG A 300 -6.57 -12.52 18.61
N TYR A 301 -5.54 -13.33 18.42
CA TYR A 301 -5.60 -14.77 18.59
C TYR A 301 -4.94 -15.19 19.88
N PRO A 302 -5.32 -16.33 20.49
CA PRO A 302 -4.64 -16.84 21.68
C PRO A 302 -3.13 -16.98 21.49
N ALA A 303 -2.37 -16.68 22.54
CA ALA A 303 -0.91 -16.85 22.51
C ALA A 303 -0.52 -18.31 22.21
N LEU A 304 0.49 -18.49 21.35
CA LEU A 304 1.06 -19.82 21.13
C LEU A 304 1.89 -20.26 22.35
N SER A 305 2.03 -21.58 22.52
CA SER A 305 2.76 -22.19 23.64
C SER A 305 3.81 -23.18 23.14
N PHE A 306 4.71 -22.71 22.28
CA PHE A 306 5.90 -23.46 21.85
C PHE A 306 7.04 -23.27 22.85
N ARG A 307 7.79 -24.35 23.05
CA ARG A 307 9.12 -24.33 23.68
C ARG A 307 10.15 -24.51 22.59
N ALA A 308 11.26 -23.81 22.72
CA ALA A 308 12.39 -23.92 21.82
C ALA A 308 13.62 -24.44 22.54
N THR A 309 14.39 -25.23 21.81
CA THR A 309 15.76 -25.59 22.16
C THR A 309 16.65 -25.18 21.00
N PHE A 310 17.84 -24.69 21.32
CA PHE A 310 18.74 -24.06 20.39
C PHE A 310 20.07 -24.79 20.43
N MET A 311 20.62 -25.10 19.26
CA MET A 311 21.93 -25.72 19.11
C MET A 311 22.70 -25.00 18.00
N ARG A 312 23.99 -24.73 18.24
CA ARG A 312 24.90 -24.22 17.21
C ARG A 312 25.90 -25.32 16.84
N PRO A 313 25.52 -26.26 15.95
CA PRO A 313 26.40 -27.38 15.61
C PRO A 313 27.67 -26.92 14.87
N ARG A 314 27.61 -25.77 14.19
CA ARG A 314 28.75 -25.10 13.53
C ARG A 314 28.64 -23.59 13.67
N PRO A 315 29.74 -22.83 13.60
CA PRO A 315 29.72 -21.37 13.73
C PRO A 315 28.70 -20.68 12.81
N GLU A 316 28.54 -21.18 11.59
CA GLU A 316 27.67 -20.64 10.56
C GLU A 316 26.22 -21.17 10.61
N SER A 317 25.84 -21.98 11.59
CA SER A 317 24.54 -22.65 11.60
C SER A 317 23.85 -22.59 12.96
N LEU A 318 22.57 -22.27 12.95
CA LEU A 318 21.70 -22.31 14.13
C LEU A 318 20.57 -23.32 13.90
N GLN A 319 20.53 -24.36 14.72
CA GLN A 319 19.44 -25.31 14.76
C GLN A 319 18.44 -24.90 15.85
N VAL A 320 17.17 -24.80 15.46
CA VAL A 320 16.05 -24.47 16.36
C VAL A 320 15.05 -25.61 16.36
N SER A 321 14.95 -26.32 17.47
CA SER A 321 13.96 -27.38 17.67
C SER A 321 12.80 -26.86 18.51
N LEU A 322 11.60 -26.98 17.96
CA LEU A 322 10.36 -26.44 18.51
C LEU A 322 9.43 -27.57 18.89
N THR A 323 8.84 -27.49 20.08
CA THR A 323 7.77 -28.40 20.53
C THR A 323 6.67 -27.60 21.20
N GLY A 324 5.44 -27.76 20.75
CA GLY A 324 4.31 -26.98 21.25
C GLY A 324 2.97 -27.59 20.92
N THR A 325 1.90 -26.92 21.34
CA THR A 325 0.53 -27.37 21.05
C THR A 325 -0.27 -26.28 20.39
N LEU A 326 -0.95 -26.61 19.29
CA LEU A 326 -1.99 -25.77 18.70
C LEU A 326 -3.36 -26.23 19.20
N LYS A 327 -4.26 -25.28 19.44
CA LYS A 327 -5.64 -25.55 19.86
C LYS A 327 -6.60 -24.80 18.93
N ASN A 328 -7.68 -25.47 18.55
CA ASN A 328 -8.86 -24.88 17.89
C ASN A 328 -8.49 -23.92 16.74
N MET A 329 -7.72 -24.42 15.76
CA MET A 329 -7.52 -23.70 14.51
C MET A 329 -8.49 -24.23 13.46
N GLU A 330 -9.50 -23.42 13.19
CA GLU A 330 -10.49 -23.65 12.12
C GLU A 330 -9.97 -23.01 10.83
N ASP A 331 -9.10 -23.72 10.11
CA ASP A 331 -8.75 -23.36 8.74
C ASP A 331 -8.70 -24.61 7.85
N ASN A 332 -9.76 -24.78 7.06
CA ASN A 332 -9.96 -25.91 6.15
C ASN A 332 -8.92 -25.95 5.01
N ASN A 333 -8.20 -24.85 4.75
CA ASN A 333 -7.18 -24.77 3.70
C ASN A 333 -5.77 -25.08 4.21
N GLY A 334 -5.60 -25.34 5.51
CA GLY A 334 -4.31 -25.58 6.15
C GLY A 334 -3.50 -24.31 6.44
N ALA A 335 -2.62 -24.40 7.43
CA ALA A 335 -1.77 -23.31 7.88
C ALA A 335 -0.31 -23.74 8.06
N ASN A 336 0.61 -22.85 7.76
CA ASN A 336 2.04 -23.04 7.91
C ASN A 336 2.51 -22.49 9.26
N ILE A 337 3.35 -23.25 9.95
CA ILE A 337 4.11 -22.73 11.09
C ILE A 337 5.40 -22.13 10.54
N MET A 338 5.51 -20.81 10.68
CA MET A 338 6.66 -20.03 10.24
C MET A 338 7.55 -19.71 11.42
N VAL A 339 8.87 -19.78 11.22
CA VAL A 339 9.90 -19.46 12.20
C VAL A 339 10.81 -18.38 11.62
N VAL A 340 10.96 -17.29 12.35
CA VAL A 340 11.73 -16.12 11.93
C VAL A 340 12.94 -15.96 12.83
N LEU A 341 14.10 -15.70 12.23
CA LEU A 341 15.27 -15.17 12.91
C LEU A 341 15.43 -13.71 12.48
N PHE A 342 15.36 -12.80 13.44
CA PHE A 342 15.53 -11.36 13.22
C PHE A 342 16.65 -10.81 14.11
N GLU A 343 17.19 -9.65 13.74
CA GLU A 343 18.30 -8.96 14.40
C GLU A 343 17.95 -7.48 14.64
N SER A 344 18.34 -6.94 15.80
CA SER A 344 18.12 -5.55 16.20
C SER A 344 19.44 -4.83 16.52
N GLY A 345 19.39 -3.50 16.61
CA GLY A 345 20.55 -2.67 16.92
C GLY A 345 21.60 -2.69 15.79
N LEU A 346 21.13 -2.74 14.55
CA LEU A 346 21.95 -2.63 13.35
C LEU A 346 22.17 -1.16 13.01
N VAL A 347 23.39 -0.84 12.58
CA VAL A 347 23.77 0.51 12.18
C VAL A 347 24.55 0.41 10.88
N THR A 348 24.12 1.17 9.88
CA THR A 348 24.76 1.21 8.56
C THR A 348 25.09 2.65 8.20
N GLN A 349 26.33 2.89 7.79
CA GLN A 349 26.72 4.13 7.12
C GLN A 349 26.39 3.98 5.64
N CYS A 350 25.46 4.78 5.13
CA CYS A 350 25.13 4.78 3.70
C CYS A 350 26.15 5.65 2.93
N GLU A 351 26.94 5.04 2.05
CA GLU A 351 27.99 5.74 1.30
C GLU A 351 27.51 6.29 -0.06
N ALA A 352 26.30 5.91 -0.49
CA ALA A 352 25.72 6.29 -1.78
C ALA A 352 24.18 6.26 -1.75
N GLY A 353 23.54 6.49 -2.90
CA GLY A 353 22.09 6.51 -3.06
C GLY A 353 21.41 7.74 -2.46
N GLN A 354 20.08 7.65 -2.29
CA GLN A 354 19.27 8.75 -1.76
C GLN A 354 19.61 9.12 -0.31
N ASN A 355 20.05 8.15 0.49
CA ASN A 355 20.42 8.32 1.90
C ASN A 355 21.94 8.46 2.10
N LYS A 356 22.67 8.91 1.07
CA LYS A 356 24.12 9.10 1.12
C LYS A 356 24.53 9.97 2.32
N ASP A 357 25.64 9.60 2.94
CA ASP A 357 26.27 10.27 4.09
C ASP A 357 25.41 10.25 5.36
N THR A 358 24.37 9.40 5.41
CA THR A 358 23.48 9.23 6.56
C THR A 358 23.79 7.93 7.30
N VAL A 359 23.67 7.95 8.63
CA VAL A 359 23.71 6.77 9.48
C VAL A 359 22.28 6.26 9.70
N LEU A 360 21.99 5.06 9.23
CA LEU A 360 20.69 4.43 9.41
C LEU A 360 20.76 3.40 10.54
N ALA A 361 19.81 3.47 11.46
CA ALA A 361 19.59 2.46 12.49
C ALA A 361 18.38 1.60 12.11
N ASN A 362 18.54 0.28 12.21
CA ASN A 362 17.48 -0.69 11.90
C ASN A 362 17.30 -1.68 13.05
N ASP A 363 16.05 -1.93 13.41
CA ASP A 363 15.64 -2.86 14.46
C ASP A 363 14.70 -3.92 13.89
N TYR A 364 14.74 -5.12 14.48
CA TYR A 364 13.85 -6.23 14.12
C TYR A 364 13.99 -6.70 12.67
N VAL A 365 15.15 -6.48 12.06
CA VAL A 365 15.47 -6.84 10.67
C VAL A 365 15.41 -8.36 10.52
N VAL A 366 14.52 -8.84 9.68
CA VAL A 366 14.38 -10.27 9.40
C VAL A 366 15.55 -10.76 8.57
N ARG A 367 16.28 -11.72 9.13
CA ARG A 367 17.47 -12.32 8.52
C ARG A 367 17.14 -13.64 7.86
N ARG A 368 16.23 -14.43 8.44
CA ARG A 368 15.74 -15.71 7.90
C ARG A 368 14.27 -15.93 8.23
N LEU A 369 13.55 -16.60 7.34
CA LEU A 369 12.17 -17.02 7.49
C LEU A 369 12.06 -18.43 6.94
N GLU A 370 11.78 -19.40 7.81
CA GLU A 370 11.70 -20.81 7.43
C GLU A 370 10.34 -21.39 7.83
N ARG A 371 9.82 -22.30 7.01
CA ARG A 371 8.63 -23.06 7.34
C ARG A 371 9.01 -24.29 8.15
N LEU A 372 8.49 -24.42 9.36
CA LEU A 372 8.67 -25.60 10.22
C LEU A 372 7.87 -26.80 9.66
N CYS A 373 6.57 -26.60 9.46
CA CYS A 373 5.66 -27.61 8.91
C CYS A 373 4.34 -26.97 8.47
N GLU A 374 3.55 -27.74 7.71
CA GLU A 374 2.17 -27.43 7.37
C GLU A 374 1.23 -28.23 8.29
N VAL A 375 0.16 -27.59 8.75
CA VAL A 375 -0.84 -28.17 9.65
C VAL A 375 -2.21 -28.05 8.99
N LYS A 376 -2.90 -29.19 8.83
CA LYS A 376 -4.29 -29.26 8.35
C LYS A 376 -5.23 -29.65 9.48
N ASP A 377 -6.44 -29.10 9.47
CA ASP A 377 -7.58 -29.39 10.34
C ASP A 377 -7.22 -29.70 11.80
N VAL A 378 -7.13 -28.66 12.64
CA VAL A 378 -6.87 -28.82 14.09
C VAL A 378 -8.18 -28.75 14.86
N SER A 379 -8.95 -29.83 14.83
CA SER A 379 -10.10 -30.03 15.72
C SER A 379 -9.58 -30.46 17.11
N GLY A 380 -9.55 -29.51 18.05
CA GLY A 380 -9.05 -29.74 19.41
C GLY A 380 -7.56 -29.41 19.58
N LYS A 381 -6.83 -30.21 20.38
CA LYS A 381 -5.43 -29.95 20.75
C LYS A 381 -4.48 -30.88 20.00
N LYS A 382 -3.57 -30.31 19.19
CA LYS A 382 -2.54 -31.04 18.44
C LYS A 382 -1.15 -30.70 18.95
N SER A 383 -0.39 -31.72 19.34
CA SER A 383 1.03 -31.57 19.67
C SER A 383 1.86 -31.56 18.40
N LEU A 384 2.79 -30.62 18.29
CA LEU A 384 3.65 -30.43 17.14
C LEU A 384 5.10 -30.36 17.59
N SER A 385 5.97 -30.98 16.81
CA SER A 385 7.41 -30.88 16.99
C SER A 385 8.08 -30.79 15.63
N GLY A 386 9.16 -30.02 15.54
CA GLY A 386 9.95 -29.90 14.33
C GLY A 386 11.26 -29.18 14.58
N THR A 387 12.12 -29.18 13.57
CA THR A 387 13.43 -28.52 13.63
C THR A 387 13.64 -27.71 12.35
N VAL A 388 14.08 -26.47 12.49
CA VAL A 388 14.58 -25.65 11.38
C VAL A 388 16.07 -25.39 11.58
N ASN A 389 16.81 -25.29 10.47
CA ASN A 389 18.23 -24.93 10.49
C ASN A 389 18.40 -23.61 9.74
N PHE A 390 18.93 -22.60 10.41
CA PHE A 390 19.28 -21.32 9.82
C PHE A 390 20.77 -21.28 9.50
N LEU A 391 21.11 -20.82 8.29
CA LEU A 391 22.46 -20.38 7.97
C LEU A 391 22.67 -18.97 8.54
N LEU A 392 23.63 -18.81 9.44
CA LEU A 392 23.99 -17.52 10.04
C LEU A 392 24.89 -16.71 9.09
N TRP A 393 24.96 -15.40 9.33
CA TRP A 393 25.85 -14.48 8.62
C TRP A 393 27.12 -14.22 9.43
N ASP A 394 28.14 -13.71 8.76
CA ASP A 394 29.38 -13.28 9.40
C ASP A 394 29.10 -12.17 10.42
N GLY A 395 29.64 -12.33 11.63
CA GLY A 395 29.43 -11.38 12.72
C GLY A 395 28.07 -11.49 13.43
N CYS A 396 27.28 -12.53 13.18
CA CYS A 396 26.02 -12.79 13.88
C CYS A 396 26.21 -12.77 15.41
N ASN A 397 25.45 -11.92 16.08
CA ASN A 397 25.46 -11.77 17.53
C ASN A 397 24.12 -12.21 18.13
N SER A 398 24.10 -13.35 18.82
CA SER A 398 22.92 -13.93 19.48
C SER A 398 22.18 -12.95 20.39
N SER A 399 22.89 -12.08 21.12
CA SER A 399 22.28 -11.10 22.03
C SER A 399 21.46 -10.01 21.31
N LYS A 400 21.72 -9.79 20.02
CA LYS A 400 20.97 -8.89 19.16
C LYS A 400 19.88 -9.60 18.37
N CYS A 401 19.85 -10.93 18.41
CA CYS A 401 18.93 -11.75 17.65
C CYS A 401 17.73 -12.19 18.48
N GLY A 402 16.62 -12.44 17.81
CA GLY A 402 15.45 -13.05 18.42
C GLY A 402 14.76 -14.01 17.47
N ILE A 403 13.92 -14.87 18.05
CA ILE A 403 13.11 -15.82 17.29
C ILE A 403 11.64 -15.43 17.44
N ALA A 404 10.92 -15.42 16.33
CA ALA A 404 9.47 -15.35 16.32
C ALA A 404 8.90 -16.60 15.67
N ILE A 405 7.77 -17.06 16.19
CA ILE A 405 6.96 -18.11 15.58
C ILE A 405 5.59 -17.53 15.32
N PHE A 406 5.04 -17.80 14.15
CA PHE A 406 3.66 -17.50 13.88
C PHE A 406 3.03 -18.56 12.99
N VAL A 407 1.70 -18.66 13.06
CA VAL A 407 0.92 -19.55 12.21
C VAL A 407 0.27 -18.72 11.12
N GLU A 408 0.56 -19.03 9.87
CA GLU A 408 0.11 -18.30 8.69
C GLU A 408 -0.71 -19.20 7.77
N ASN A 409 -1.92 -18.79 7.39
CA ASN A 409 -2.73 -19.56 6.46
C ASN A 409 -2.41 -19.30 4.98
N GLY A 410 -3.10 -20.00 4.07
CA GLY A 410 -2.93 -19.82 2.63
C GLY A 410 -3.22 -18.41 2.12
N SER A 411 -4.00 -17.62 2.85
CA SER A 411 -4.29 -16.20 2.56
C SER A 411 -3.33 -15.24 3.25
N ARG A 412 -2.23 -15.74 3.82
CA ARG A 412 -1.21 -14.97 4.56
C ARG A 412 -1.69 -14.32 5.86
N GLN A 413 -2.86 -14.68 6.36
CA GLN A 413 -3.36 -14.22 7.65
C GLN A 413 -2.62 -14.93 8.77
N ILE A 414 -2.25 -14.18 9.79
CA ILE A 414 -1.53 -14.69 10.96
C ILE A 414 -2.54 -14.97 12.07
N LEU A 415 -2.65 -16.26 12.43
CA LEU A 415 -3.67 -16.81 13.31
C LEU A 415 -3.17 -17.05 14.75
N GLY A 416 -1.96 -16.58 15.06
CA GLY A 416 -1.33 -16.74 16.36
C GLY A 416 0.17 -16.58 16.26
N SER A 417 0.78 -16.02 17.29
CA SER A 417 2.22 -15.77 17.33
C SER A 417 2.81 -15.96 18.72
N GLN A 418 4.14 -16.07 18.76
CA GLN A 418 4.94 -16.08 19.97
C GLN A 418 6.34 -15.59 19.65
N LYS A 419 6.87 -14.72 20.53
CA LYS A 419 8.28 -14.35 20.54
C LYS A 419 9.05 -15.24 21.50
N LEU A 420 10.24 -15.67 21.11
CA LEU A 420 11.15 -16.49 21.90
C LEU A 420 12.49 -15.78 22.02
N GLN A 421 13.04 -15.77 23.23
CA GLN A 421 14.35 -15.22 23.49
C GLN A 421 15.41 -16.21 23.03
N LEU A 422 16.38 -15.73 22.25
CA LEU A 422 17.59 -16.49 21.94
C LEU A 422 18.53 -16.41 23.15
N PRO A 423 19.13 -17.52 23.62
CA PRO A 423 20.14 -17.47 24.67
C PRO A 423 21.36 -16.62 24.25
N ASP A 424 21.91 -15.84 25.19
CA ASP A 424 23.03 -14.92 24.91
C ASP A 424 24.31 -15.65 24.47
N ASN A 425 24.51 -16.91 24.89
CA ASN A 425 25.76 -17.66 24.73
C ASN A 425 25.73 -18.69 23.59
N LEU A 426 25.07 -18.39 22.47
CA LEU A 426 24.84 -19.35 21.39
C LEU A 426 25.93 -19.41 20.34
#